data_AF-A0A3D1P628-F1
#
_entry.id   AF-A0A3D1P628-F1
#
_cell.length_a   1.000
_cell.length_b   1.000
_cell.length_c   1.000
_cell.angle_alpha   90.00
_cell.angle_beta   90.00
_cell.angle_gamma   90.00
#
_symmetry.space_group_name_H-M   'P 1'
#
loop_
_entity.id
_entity.type
_entity.pdbx_description
1 polymer ?
#
loop_
_entity_poly.entity_id
_entity_poly.type
_entity_poly.pdbx_seq_one_letter_code
_entity_poly.pdbx_strand_id
1 'polypeptide(L)'
;IKYDANLNLFSIAALGDWYPWKSNGFHLTTGLVYNNNRADGTGEISSSQTFNIGNKTFTVSQVEKLKGKVRYSNPIAPYIGIGYGNPVRKGSQLSFSIDVGVMFTGSPDVDLSSAREGQFAQLAQAIKKEENRIKNDLDKFSVYPVLSLGVSYQF
;
A
#
# COMPACT_ATOMS: atom_id res chain seq x y z
N ILE A 1 -19.51 -15.00 10.47
CA ILE A 1 -19.01 -13.87 9.66
C ILE A 1 -18.04 -14.43 8.65
N LYS A 2 -18.30 -14.25 7.36
CA LYS A 2 -17.38 -14.68 6.31
C LYS A 2 -16.64 -13.44 5.82
N TYR A 3 -15.33 -13.45 5.94
CA TYR A 3 -14.46 -12.39 5.44
C TYR A 3 -13.63 -12.98 4.31
N ASP A 4 -13.82 -12.46 3.11
CA ASP A 4 -12.98 -12.77 1.97
C ASP A 4 -12.11 -11.55 1.68
N ALA A 5 -10.79 -11.71 1.72
CA ALA A 5 -9.82 -10.66 1.43
C ALA A 5 -8.88 -11.15 0.32
N ASN A 6 -8.79 -10.38 -0.76
CA ASN A 6 -7.91 -10.65 -1.88
C ASN A 6 -6.85 -9.55 -1.98
N LEU A 7 -5.58 -9.97 -2.02
CA LEU A 7 -4.43 -9.09 -2.17
C LEU A 7 -3.79 -9.38 -3.52
N ASN A 8 -3.70 -8.36 -4.38
CA ASN A 8 -2.96 -8.43 -5.63
C ASN A 8 -1.79 -7.44 -5.57
N LEU A 9 -0.57 -7.98 -5.59
CA LEU A 9 0.66 -7.21 -5.47
C LEU A 9 1.41 -7.27 -6.79
N PHE A 10 1.53 -6.12 -7.45
CA PHE A 10 2.28 -5.98 -8.68
C PHE A 10 2.99 -4.64 -8.68
N SER A 11 4.32 -4.67 -8.79
CA SER A 11 5.14 -3.47 -8.84
C SER A 11 6.31 -3.66 -9.79
N ILE A 12 6.64 -2.63 -10.55
CA ILE A 12 7.82 -2.55 -11.41
C ILE A 12 8.58 -1.30 -11.02
N ALA A 13 9.90 -1.41 -10.84
CA ALA A 13 10.75 -0.27 -10.50
C ALA A 13 11.76 0.01 -11.61
N ALA A 14 11.95 1.28 -11.94
CA ALA A 14 13.04 1.78 -12.76
C ALA A 14 13.87 2.71 -11.88
N LEU A 15 15.03 2.22 -11.44
CA LEU A 15 15.90 2.90 -10.49
C LEU A 15 17.27 3.17 -11.12
N GLY A 16 17.91 4.26 -10.69
CA GLY A 16 19.27 4.62 -11.03
C GLY A 16 20.07 4.91 -9.78
N ASP A 17 21.25 4.30 -9.68
CA ASP A 17 22.18 4.47 -8.58
C ASP A 17 23.30 5.43 -8.95
N TRP A 18 23.41 6.52 -8.20
CA TRP A 18 24.51 7.46 -8.30
C TRP A 18 25.52 7.19 -7.21
N TYR A 19 26.77 6.93 -7.58
CA TYR A 19 27.89 6.68 -6.67
C TYR A 19 28.76 7.95 -6.54
N PRO A 20 28.59 8.78 -5.50
CA PRO A 20 29.35 10.03 -5.36
C PRO A 20 30.83 9.77 -5.03
N TRP A 21 31.13 8.63 -4.40
CA TRP A 21 32.46 8.24 -3.97
C TRP A 21 32.87 6.91 -4.61
N LYS A 22 34.00 6.92 -5.33
CA LYS A 22 34.47 5.76 -6.12
C LYS A 22 34.90 4.54 -5.29
N SER A 23 35.16 4.71 -3.98
CA SER A 23 35.88 3.69 -3.19
C SER A 23 35.09 3.08 -2.02
N ASN A 24 33.88 3.54 -1.70
CA ASN A 24 33.17 3.12 -0.49
C ASN A 24 31.86 2.35 -0.74
N GLY A 25 31.40 2.16 -1.99
CA GLY A 25 30.17 1.41 -2.28
C GLY A 25 28.87 2.10 -1.84
N PHE A 26 28.96 3.33 -1.33
CA PHE A 26 27.79 4.15 -1.06
C PHE A 26 27.18 4.64 -2.37
N HIS A 27 25.86 4.60 -2.45
CA HIS A 27 25.10 5.18 -3.56
C HIS A 27 23.82 5.86 -3.09
N LEU A 28 23.40 6.85 -3.88
CA LEU A 28 22.08 7.45 -3.83
C LEU A 28 21.25 6.82 -4.95
N THR A 29 20.11 6.23 -4.60
CA THR A 29 19.18 5.63 -5.55
C THR A 29 18.03 6.57 -5.78
N THR A 30 17.66 6.80 -7.03
CA THR A 30 16.45 7.53 -7.38
C THR A 30 15.76 6.89 -8.57
N GLY A 31 14.45 7.05 -8.66
CA GLY A 31 13.72 6.50 -9.79
C GLY A 31 12.22 6.60 -9.62
N LEU A 32 11.54 5.78 -10.41
CA LEU A 32 10.09 5.68 -10.42
C LEU A 32 9.68 4.23 -10.21
N VAL A 33 8.67 4.02 -9.39
CA VAL A 33 8.06 2.73 -9.14
C VAL A 33 6.64 2.77 -9.67
N TYR A 34 6.35 1.92 -10.65
CA TYR A 34 4.98 1.59 -11.01
C TYR A 34 4.42 0.63 -9.96
N ASN A 35 3.52 1.10 -9.10
CA ASN A 35 2.86 0.34 -8.06
C ASN A 35 1.37 0.16 -8.40
N ASN A 36 0.98 -1.06 -8.73
CA ASN A 36 -0.40 -1.44 -9.03
C ASN A 36 -0.97 -2.40 -7.96
N ASN A 37 -0.55 -2.20 -6.71
CA ASN A 37 -1.05 -2.98 -5.58
C ASN A 37 -2.53 -2.67 -5.31
N ARG A 38 -3.33 -3.72 -5.14
CA ARG A 38 -4.77 -3.64 -4.86
C ARG A 38 -5.12 -4.55 -3.70
N ALA A 39 -5.97 -4.04 -2.81
CA ALA A 39 -6.55 -4.80 -1.72
C ALA A 39 -8.08 -4.71 -1.80
N ASP A 40 -8.73 -5.87 -1.99
CA ASP A 40 -10.17 -5.99 -2.05
C ASP A 40 -10.64 -6.81 -0.85
N GLY A 41 -11.61 -6.29 -0.10
CA GLY A 41 -12.19 -6.95 1.06
C GLY A 41 -13.71 -6.99 0.98
N THR A 42 -14.30 -8.17 1.21
CA THR A 42 -15.74 -8.31 1.38
C THR A 42 -16.04 -8.96 2.72
N GLY A 43 -16.82 -8.25 3.55
CA GLY A 43 -17.36 -8.77 4.80
C GLY A 43 -18.82 -9.14 4.62
N GLU A 44 -19.14 -10.43 4.71
CA GLU A 44 -20.49 -10.94 4.82
C GLU A 44 -20.82 -11.22 6.28
N ILE A 45 -21.70 -10.39 6.84
CA ILE A 45 -22.00 -10.39 8.26
C ILE A 45 -23.16 -11.35 8.49
N SER A 46 -22.87 -12.50 9.10
CA SER A 46 -23.80 -13.66 9.20
C SER A 46 -24.23 -13.98 10.64
N SER A 47 -23.78 -13.21 11.64
CA SER A 47 -24.07 -13.44 13.06
C SER A 47 -24.68 -12.20 13.68
N SER A 48 -25.68 -12.35 14.55
CA SER A 48 -26.52 -11.34 15.24
C SER A 48 -25.78 -10.33 16.15
N GLN A 49 -24.62 -9.84 15.73
CA GLN A 49 -23.82 -8.83 16.42
C GLN A 49 -24.09 -7.43 15.87
N THR A 50 -23.94 -6.44 16.73
CA THR A 50 -23.92 -5.04 16.34
C THR A 50 -22.49 -4.62 16.01
N PHE A 51 -22.30 -3.72 15.05
CA PHE A 51 -20.98 -3.20 14.68
C PHE A 51 -21.05 -1.71 14.40
N ASN A 52 -19.93 -1.03 14.59
CA ASN A 52 -19.85 0.41 14.49
C ASN A 52 -19.33 0.82 13.10
N ILE A 53 -20.11 1.63 12.39
CA ILE A 53 -19.71 2.31 11.15
C ILE A 53 -19.88 3.82 11.40
N GLY A 54 -18.82 4.62 11.21
CA GLY A 54 -18.93 6.08 11.32
C GLY A 54 -19.36 6.59 12.71
N ASN A 55 -19.04 5.85 13.77
CA ASN A 55 -19.48 6.03 15.17
C ASN A 55 -20.97 5.73 15.43
N LYS A 56 -21.67 5.06 14.51
CA LYS A 56 -23.03 4.58 14.72
C LYS A 56 -23.07 3.06 14.76
N THR A 57 -23.84 2.54 15.70
CA THR A 57 -24.05 1.10 15.84
C THR A 57 -25.16 0.64 14.92
N PHE A 58 -24.85 -0.28 14.02
CA PHE A 58 -25.82 -0.91 13.12
C PHE A 58 -25.96 -2.38 13.44
N THR A 59 -27.16 -2.91 13.21
CA THR A 59 -27.40 -4.35 13.27
C THR A 59 -27.06 -4.99 11.93
N VAL A 60 -26.76 -6.29 11.95
CA VAL A 60 -26.48 -7.09 10.74
C VAL A 60 -27.58 -7.00 9.69
N SER A 61 -28.84 -6.98 10.13
CA SER A 61 -29.99 -6.86 9.22
C SER A 61 -30.06 -5.52 8.50
N GLN A 62 -29.38 -4.47 8.98
CA GLN A 62 -29.39 -3.16 8.36
C GLN A 62 -28.30 -3.01 7.28
N VAL A 63 -27.24 -3.82 7.31
CA VAL A 63 -26.07 -3.67 6.41
C VAL A 63 -25.88 -4.88 5.50
N GLU A 64 -26.14 -6.10 6.00
CA GLU A 64 -26.09 -7.40 5.31
C GLU A 64 -24.71 -7.76 4.70
N LYS A 65 -24.23 -6.98 3.74
CA LYS A 65 -22.93 -7.10 3.10
C LYS A 65 -22.24 -5.75 3.02
N LEU A 66 -20.98 -5.71 3.44
CA LEU A 66 -20.09 -4.55 3.34
C LEU A 66 -18.92 -4.89 2.42
N LYS A 67 -18.68 -4.06 1.42
CA LYS A 67 -17.55 -4.18 0.50
C LYS A 67 -16.61 -3.00 0.72
N GLY A 68 -15.34 -3.29 0.97
CA GLY A 68 -14.28 -2.29 1.06
C GLY A 68 -13.25 -2.56 -0.02
N LYS A 69 -12.88 -1.52 -0.77
CA LYS A 69 -11.80 -1.58 -1.76
C LYS A 69 -10.79 -0.50 -1.45
N VAL A 70 -9.51 -0.87 -1.47
CA VAL A 70 -8.41 0.07 -1.29
C VAL A 70 -7.48 -0.06 -2.50
N ARG A 71 -7.25 1.07 -3.19
CA ARG A 71 -6.38 1.16 -4.37
C ARG A 71 -5.57 2.44 -4.34
N TYR A 72 -4.34 2.44 -4.84
CA TYR A 72 -3.61 3.69 -5.04
C TYR A 72 -4.17 4.44 -6.25
N SER A 73 -4.44 5.73 -6.11
CA SER A 73 -4.96 6.57 -7.20
C SER A 73 -3.93 6.77 -8.31
N ASN A 74 -2.67 6.92 -7.92
CA ASN A 74 -1.55 7.13 -8.83
C ASN A 74 -0.70 5.86 -8.85
N PRO A 75 -0.58 5.20 -10.02
CA PRO A 75 0.22 3.99 -10.12
C PRO A 75 1.71 4.29 -10.24
N ILE A 76 2.14 5.55 -10.44
CA ILE A 76 3.55 5.92 -10.53
C ILE A 76 3.94 6.65 -9.25
N ALA A 77 4.89 6.09 -8.53
CA ALA A 77 5.41 6.59 -7.27
C ALA A 77 6.89 6.94 -7.40
N PRO A 78 7.29 8.20 -7.22
CA PRO A 78 8.69 8.57 -7.12
C PRO A 78 9.39 7.82 -5.98
N TYR A 79 10.66 7.49 -6.19
CA TYR A 79 11.50 6.79 -5.22
C TYR A 79 12.80 7.55 -5.01
N ILE A 80 13.21 7.63 -3.74
CA ILE A 80 14.55 8.07 -3.35
C ILE A 80 15.05 7.19 -2.22
N GLY A 81 16.31 6.79 -2.28
CA GLY A 81 16.93 5.95 -1.27
C GLY A 81 18.43 6.15 -1.22
N ILE A 82 19.03 5.59 -0.18
CA ILE A 82 20.47 5.48 -0.03
C ILE A 82 20.82 4.03 0.21
N GLY A 83 21.93 3.62 -0.38
CA GLY A 83 22.35 2.25 -0.38
C GLY A 83 23.83 2.09 -0.09
N TYR A 84 24.18 0.88 0.34
CA TYR A 84 25.55 0.45 0.49
C TYR A 84 25.73 -0.92 -0.16
N GLY A 85 26.65 -0.99 -1.11
CA GLY A 85 26.93 -2.18 -1.90
C GLY A 85 27.60 -1.77 -3.19
N ASN A 86 28.55 -2.58 -3.66
CA ASN A 86 29.20 -2.33 -4.94
C ASN A 86 29.12 -3.58 -5.81
N PRO A 87 28.01 -3.78 -6.53
CA PRO A 87 27.83 -4.93 -7.41
C PRO A 87 28.80 -4.96 -8.61
N VAL A 88 29.55 -3.87 -8.84
CA VAL A 88 30.48 -3.71 -9.98
C VAL A 88 31.95 -3.67 -9.51
N ARG A 89 32.23 -4.04 -8.26
CA ARG A 89 33.60 -4.02 -7.73
C ARG A 89 34.43 -5.14 -8.36
N LYS A 90 35.50 -4.76 -9.07
CA LYS A 90 36.49 -5.72 -9.60
C LYS A 90 37.05 -6.62 -8.48
N GLY A 91 36.97 -7.94 -8.66
CA GLY A 91 37.59 -8.93 -7.80
C GLY A 91 36.64 -9.76 -6.92
N SER A 92 35.34 -9.49 -6.93
CA SER A 92 34.34 -10.30 -6.22
C SER A 92 33.24 -10.75 -7.17
N GLN A 93 33.13 -12.06 -7.39
CA GLN A 93 32.09 -12.66 -8.23
C GLN A 93 30.70 -12.54 -7.58
N LEU A 94 30.63 -12.46 -6.25
CA LEU A 94 29.40 -12.30 -5.48
C LEU A 94 29.48 -11.00 -4.66
N SER A 95 28.41 -10.21 -4.69
CA SER A 95 28.28 -8.96 -3.95
C SER A 95 26.92 -8.86 -3.24
N PHE A 96 26.89 -8.17 -2.11
CA PHE A 96 25.67 -7.88 -1.37
C PHE A 96 25.39 -6.37 -1.40
N SER A 97 24.12 -5.99 -1.46
CA SER A 97 23.66 -4.61 -1.29
C SER A 97 22.56 -4.51 -0.24
N ILE A 98 22.50 -3.37 0.41
CA ILE A 98 21.41 -2.96 1.27
C ILE A 98 20.99 -1.56 0.88
N ASP A 99 19.69 -1.36 0.74
CA ASP A 99 19.09 -0.12 0.28
C ASP A 99 17.93 0.27 1.20
N VAL A 100 17.96 1.51 1.65
CA VAL A 100 16.88 2.11 2.44
C VAL A 100 16.38 3.33 1.69
N GLY A 101 15.09 3.32 1.35
CA GLY A 101 14.47 4.43 0.64
C GLY A 101 13.04 4.67 1.04
N VAL A 102 12.46 5.67 0.41
CA VAL A 102 11.07 6.05 0.55
C VAL A 102 10.45 6.14 -0.83
N MET A 103 9.25 5.56 -0.94
CA MET A 103 8.42 5.61 -2.12
C MET A 103 7.24 6.56 -1.85
N PHE A 104 7.05 7.54 -2.71
CA PHE A 104 5.97 8.52 -2.62
C PHE A 104 4.76 8.02 -3.41
N THR A 105 3.99 7.11 -2.81
CA THR A 105 2.82 6.48 -3.44
C THR A 105 1.60 7.39 -3.49
N GLY A 106 1.58 8.44 -2.67
CA GLY A 106 0.39 9.26 -2.46
C GLY A 106 -0.70 8.51 -1.69
N SER A 107 -1.79 9.21 -1.41
CA SER A 107 -2.92 8.66 -0.66
C SER A 107 -3.61 7.55 -1.44
N PRO A 108 -3.92 6.41 -0.80
CA PRO A 108 -4.79 5.42 -1.40
C PRO A 108 -6.24 5.90 -1.40
N ASP A 109 -6.97 5.58 -2.47
CA ASP A 109 -8.41 5.68 -2.51
C ASP A 109 -9.04 4.51 -1.75
N VAL A 110 -10.04 4.86 -0.95
CA VAL A 110 -10.88 3.93 -0.19
C VAL A 110 -12.28 4.05 -0.73
N ASP A 111 -12.89 2.93 -1.08
CA ASP A 111 -14.27 2.84 -1.55
C ASP A 111 -14.99 1.84 -0.65
N LEU A 112 -15.98 2.34 0.10
CA LEU A 112 -16.77 1.54 1.03
C LEU A 112 -18.23 1.59 0.60
N SER A 113 -18.86 0.43 0.43
CA SER A 113 -20.26 0.34 0.00
C SER A 113 -21.01 -0.79 0.72
N SER A 114 -22.30 -0.61 0.92
CA SER A 114 -23.20 -1.63 1.48
C SER A 114 -24.37 -1.91 0.56
N ALA A 115 -24.82 -3.17 0.51
CA ALA A 115 -25.99 -3.56 -0.27
C ALA A 115 -27.30 -2.81 0.10
N ARG A 116 -27.37 -2.25 1.31
CA ARG A 116 -28.56 -1.56 1.85
C ARG A 116 -28.40 -0.05 2.02
N GLU A 117 -27.30 0.54 1.56
CA GLU A 117 -27.02 1.97 1.74
C GLU A 117 -28.09 2.89 1.12
N GLY A 118 -28.71 2.46 0.01
CA GLY A 118 -29.83 3.17 -0.62
C GLY A 118 -31.18 3.06 0.11
N GLN A 119 -31.31 2.14 1.07
CA GLN A 119 -32.54 1.92 1.84
C GLN A 119 -32.55 2.74 3.14
N PHE A 120 -31.38 3.14 3.65
CA PHE A 120 -31.23 3.84 4.92
C PHE A 120 -30.28 5.03 4.78
N ALA A 121 -30.82 6.25 4.74
CA ALA A 121 -30.00 7.48 4.63
C ALA A 121 -28.95 7.61 5.74
N GLN A 122 -29.24 7.09 6.94
CA GLN A 122 -28.30 7.09 8.05
C GLN A 122 -27.11 6.14 7.85
N LEU A 123 -27.32 5.03 7.14
CA LEU A 123 -26.26 4.07 6.79
C LEU A 123 -25.34 4.67 5.74
N ALA A 124 -25.88 5.31 4.70
CA ALA A 124 -25.10 6.00 3.68
C ALA A 124 -24.20 7.10 4.29
N GLN A 125 -24.72 7.90 5.23
CA GLN A 125 -23.93 8.90 5.95
C GLN A 125 -22.83 8.28 6.82
N ALA A 126 -23.14 7.17 7.49
CA ALA A 126 -22.17 6.46 8.31
C ALA A 126 -21.04 5.85 7.48
N ILE A 127 -21.36 5.20 6.36
CA ILE A 127 -20.40 4.64 5.41
C ILE A 127 -19.47 5.73 4.89
N LYS A 128 -20.02 6.85 4.41
CA LYS A 128 -19.20 7.98 3.92
C LYS A 128 -18.30 8.57 5.00
N LYS A 129 -18.77 8.64 6.24
CA LYS A 129 -17.96 9.10 7.37
C LYS A 129 -16.85 8.10 7.70
N GLU A 130 -17.13 6.81 7.64
CA GLU A 130 -16.14 5.75 7.84
C GLU A 130 -15.09 5.74 6.72
N GLU A 131 -15.52 5.86 5.46
CA GLU A 131 -14.65 6.00 4.30
C GLU A 131 -13.69 7.19 4.45
N ASN A 132 -14.20 8.37 4.80
CA ASN A 132 -13.37 9.55 5.06
C ASN A 132 -12.41 9.35 6.23
N ARG A 133 -12.81 8.62 7.28
CA ARG A 133 -11.93 8.31 8.41
C ARG A 133 -10.79 7.41 7.96
N ILE A 134 -11.10 6.32 7.27
CA ILE A 134 -10.10 5.37 6.75
C ILE A 134 -9.18 6.08 5.76
N LYS A 135 -9.73 6.92 4.87
CA LYS A 135 -8.93 7.74 3.94
C LYS A 135 -7.95 8.65 4.69
N ASN A 136 -8.42 9.40 5.69
CA ASN A 136 -7.56 10.28 6.50
C ASN A 136 -6.49 9.50 7.30
N ASP A 137 -6.82 8.30 7.77
CA ASP A 137 -5.84 7.44 8.44
C ASP A 137 -4.81 6.88 7.45
N LEU A 138 -5.25 6.56 6.24
CA LEU A 138 -4.42 6.04 5.16
C LEU A 138 -3.59 7.12 4.44
N ASP A 139 -3.99 8.38 4.49
CA ASP A 139 -3.23 9.53 3.96
C ASP A 139 -1.82 9.61 4.57
N LYS A 140 -1.65 9.12 5.81
CA LYS A 140 -0.35 9.02 6.49
C LYS A 140 0.60 8.04 5.79
N PHE A 141 0.07 7.10 5.00
CA PHE A 141 0.83 6.13 4.21
C PHE A 141 1.08 6.60 2.78
N SER A 142 0.92 7.90 2.51
CA SER A 142 1.34 8.53 1.25
C SER A 142 2.84 8.42 0.98
N VAL A 143 3.63 8.18 2.04
CA VAL A 143 5.06 7.88 1.98
C VAL A 143 5.28 6.49 2.57
N TYR A 144 5.84 5.59 1.75
CA TYR A 144 6.09 4.20 2.12
C TYR A 144 7.60 3.95 2.27
N PRO A 145 8.11 3.60 3.47
CA PRO A 145 9.51 3.22 3.62
C PRO A 145 9.76 1.85 2.98
N VAL A 146 10.88 1.74 2.27
CA VAL A 146 11.30 0.54 1.56
C VAL A 146 12.68 0.16 2.06
N LEU A 147 12.82 -1.09 2.52
CA LEU A 147 14.09 -1.75 2.78
C LEU A 147 14.29 -2.82 1.71
N SER A 148 15.45 -2.83 1.06
CA SER A 148 15.80 -3.81 0.05
C SER A 148 17.16 -4.42 0.36
N LEU A 149 17.28 -5.72 0.11
CA LEU A 149 18.50 -6.51 0.25
C LEU A 149 18.77 -7.16 -1.10
N GLY A 150 19.95 -6.93 -1.64
CA GLY A 150 20.36 -7.44 -2.95
C GLY A 150 21.52 -8.42 -2.85
N VAL A 151 21.51 -9.40 -3.73
CA VAL A 151 22.66 -10.27 -4.02
C VAL A 151 22.92 -10.16 -5.51
N SER A 152 24.16 -9.84 -5.87
CA SER A 152 24.57 -9.68 -7.27
C SER A 152 25.71 -10.62 -7.58
N TYR A 153 25.68 -11.21 -8.78
CA TYR A 153 26.73 -12.09 -9.28
C TYR A 153 27.28 -11.54 -10.60
N GLN A 154 28.61 -11.47 -10.71
CA GLN A 154 29.31 -11.01 -11.91
C GLN A 154 30.06 -12.18 -12.55
N PHE A 155 29.79 -12.40 -13.85
CA PHE A 155 30.45 -13.39 -14.71
C PHE A 155 31.72 -12.81 -15.36
#